data_AF-A0A507E488-F1
#
_entry.id   AF-A0A507E488-F1
#
_cell.length_a   1.000
_cell.length_b   1.000
_cell.length_c   1.000
_cell.angle_alpha   90.00
_cell.angle_beta   90.00
_cell.angle_gamma   90.00
#
_symmetry.space_group_name_H-M   'P 1'
#
loop_
_entity.id
_entity.type
_entity.pdbx_description
1 polymer ?
#
loop_
_entity_poly.entity_id
_entity_poly.type
_entity_poly.pdbx_seq_one_letter_code
_entity_poly.pdbx_strand_id
1 'polypeptide(L)'
;MNHQGSSISASSKPGEDEEKGSTTPNSGSPNSMSNPLLRSRSSFSSFRSAAVRRRIPKVDLRAIVEGKTKKPITLDEFRTFMQKVEFGSESLDFWLEVQKLRGDYAEALKSPVKNEVAWRDMEARQAALLHDYIAVGSSNEINISSKMRTEISHGVVDTTINPDVFLNAQKYCFDMMTDNSLPRFLKQAMTNIGKQEVAARRRQLAVGTIGSLAITLVSWLYPGFKRKYRWMVMLPAFLMFLCFFQTHLEFCVFYALFGKIRRVGRGFWGATKAEGGEVEIVED
;
A
#
# COMPACT_ATOMS: atom_id res chain seq x y z
N MET A 1 59.46 36.83 13.30
CA MET A 1 58.64 38.05 13.17
C MET A 1 57.18 37.64 13.10
N ASN A 2 56.40 38.04 14.12
CA ASN A 2 54.96 38.33 14.20
C ASN A 2 53.94 37.25 13.75
N HIS A 3 53.18 36.70 14.72
CA HIS A 3 51.77 37.05 15.10
C HIS A 3 50.74 36.47 14.11
N GLN A 4 49.56 35.94 14.43
CA GLN A 4 48.66 35.68 15.57
C GLN A 4 47.62 34.70 14.94
N GLY A 5 46.98 33.72 15.58
CA GLY A 5 46.14 33.78 16.78
C GLY A 5 44.73 33.30 16.41
N SER A 6 44.21 32.27 17.10
CA SER A 6 42.80 32.21 17.57
C SER A 6 42.50 30.86 18.22
N SER A 7 42.32 30.94 19.53
CA SER A 7 41.87 29.92 20.48
C SER A 7 40.33 29.89 20.53
N ILE A 8 39.76 28.68 20.56
CA ILE A 8 38.34 28.43 20.84
C ILE A 8 38.22 27.97 22.30
N SER A 9 37.44 28.70 23.08
CA SER A 9 37.16 28.48 24.49
C SER A 9 35.95 27.57 24.70
N ALA A 10 36.06 26.71 25.73
CA ALA A 10 35.00 25.85 26.24
C ALA A 10 34.65 26.25 27.68
N SER A 11 33.49 25.76 28.13
CA SER A 11 33.09 25.51 29.52
C SER A 11 32.16 26.54 30.18
N SER A 12 30.90 26.12 30.37
CA SER A 12 29.91 26.71 31.26
C SER A 12 29.74 25.81 32.49
N LYS A 13 29.73 26.42 33.68
CA LYS A 13 29.29 25.83 34.96
C LYS A 13 27.96 26.47 35.40
N PRO A 14 27.12 25.77 36.18
CA PRO A 14 25.89 26.30 36.76
C PRO A 14 26.12 26.86 38.17
N GLY A 15 25.29 27.83 38.56
CA GLY A 15 25.18 28.36 39.92
C GLY A 15 23.74 28.25 40.41
N GLU A 16 23.59 27.61 41.56
CA GLU A 16 22.42 27.64 42.43
C GLU A 16 22.28 29.03 43.08
N ASP A 17 21.07 29.40 43.50
CA ASP A 17 20.83 29.99 44.83
C ASP A 17 19.32 30.08 45.11
N GLU A 18 18.98 29.68 46.33
CA GLU A 18 17.68 29.78 47.01
C GLU A 18 17.27 31.25 47.27
N GLU A 19 15.98 31.51 47.53
CA GLU A 19 15.51 31.91 48.88
C GLU A 19 14.06 32.50 48.89
N LYS A 20 13.19 31.80 49.64
CA LYS A 20 12.05 32.18 50.52
C LYS A 20 10.99 33.24 50.14
N GLY A 21 9.74 32.90 50.46
CA GLY A 21 8.79 33.86 51.08
C GLY A 21 7.29 33.51 51.01
N SER A 22 6.73 33.04 52.14
CA SER A 22 5.37 33.25 52.73
C SER A 22 4.23 33.85 51.86
N THR A 23 2.94 33.49 51.95
CA THR A 23 2.04 33.46 53.13
C THR A 23 0.63 32.98 52.68
N THR A 24 -0.23 32.64 53.65
CA THR A 24 -1.52 31.89 53.64
C THR A 24 -2.80 32.70 53.22
N PRO A 25 -4.06 32.36 53.64
CA PRO A 25 -5.12 31.73 52.82
C PRO A 25 -6.48 32.51 52.78
N ASN A 26 -7.42 32.17 51.87
CA ASN A 26 -8.90 32.26 52.07
C ASN A 26 -9.66 31.89 50.78
N SER A 27 -10.53 30.87 50.76
CA SER A 27 -11.96 30.82 51.14
C SER A 27 -12.93 31.45 50.12
N GLY A 28 -13.86 30.65 49.59
CA GLY A 28 -15.08 31.17 48.94
C GLY A 28 -15.61 30.32 47.77
N SER A 29 -16.41 29.29 48.07
CA SER A 29 -17.53 28.86 47.21
C SER A 29 -18.72 29.80 47.49
N PRO A 30 -19.74 30.03 46.61
CA PRO A 30 -20.50 28.95 45.95
C PRO A 30 -21.18 29.25 44.57
N ASN A 31 -21.65 28.17 43.94
CA ASN A 31 -22.88 28.02 43.14
C ASN A 31 -23.05 28.63 41.71
N SER A 32 -23.43 27.70 40.81
CA SER A 32 -24.55 27.79 39.87
C SER A 32 -24.33 28.44 38.48
N MET A 33 -24.19 27.62 37.44
CA MET A 33 -25.31 27.27 36.54
C MET A 33 -24.79 26.48 35.33
N SER A 34 -25.31 25.26 35.19
CA SER A 34 -25.18 24.41 34.03
C SER A 34 -25.90 25.02 32.81
N ASN A 35 -25.19 25.18 31.68
CA ASN A 35 -25.79 25.37 30.37
C ASN A 35 -25.87 24.02 29.62
N PRO A 36 -27.06 23.43 29.42
CA PRO A 36 -27.22 22.12 28.80
C PRO A 36 -27.53 22.24 27.29
N LEU A 37 -26.85 23.14 26.58
CA LEU A 37 -27.06 23.32 25.15
C LEU A 37 -25.73 23.62 24.47
N LEU A 38 -25.01 22.55 24.11
CA LEU A 38 -24.06 22.44 22.98
C LEU A 38 -23.21 21.16 23.13
N ARG A 39 -23.86 20.00 23.17
CA ARG A 39 -23.15 18.72 22.95
C ARG A 39 -24.02 17.72 22.19
N SER A 40 -24.35 18.07 20.96
CA SER A 40 -24.81 17.08 19.98
C SER A 40 -24.11 17.32 18.66
N ARG A 41 -22.88 16.81 18.58
CA ARG A 41 -22.18 16.57 17.32
C ARG A 41 -21.44 15.24 17.47
N SER A 42 -21.64 14.37 16.49
CA SER A 42 -20.95 13.09 16.24
C SER A 42 -21.57 11.78 16.77
N SER A 43 -22.85 11.51 16.46
CA SER A 43 -23.37 10.12 16.50
C SER A 43 -23.26 9.37 15.16
N PHE A 44 -22.80 10.01 14.08
CA PHE A 44 -22.67 9.37 12.76
C PHE A 44 -21.25 8.86 12.42
N SER A 45 -20.24 9.11 13.25
CA SER A 45 -18.90 8.54 13.05
C SER A 45 -18.82 7.07 13.49
N SER A 46 -19.68 6.64 14.42
CA SER A 46 -19.64 5.28 15.01
C SER A 46 -20.29 4.20 14.12
N PHE A 47 -21.16 4.58 13.17
CA PHE A 47 -21.70 3.62 12.18
C PHE A 47 -20.70 3.26 11.08
N ARG A 48 -19.52 3.90 11.02
CA ARG A 48 -18.49 3.60 10.02
C ARG A 48 -17.60 2.39 10.36
N SER A 49 -17.64 1.85 11.57
CA SER A 49 -16.52 1.04 12.10
C SER A 49 -16.81 -0.42 12.47
N ALA A 50 -18.07 -0.88 12.41
CA ALA A 50 -18.41 -2.26 12.81
C ALA A 50 -18.90 -3.16 11.67
N ALA A 51 -19.72 -2.65 10.74
CA ALA A 51 -20.46 -3.55 9.83
C ALA A 51 -19.64 -4.17 8.69
N VAL A 52 -18.51 -3.57 8.27
CA VAL A 52 -17.63 -4.18 7.25
C VAL A 52 -16.17 -3.73 7.46
N ARG A 53 -15.51 -4.18 8.54
CA ARG A 53 -14.04 -4.20 8.49
C ARG A 53 -13.66 -5.23 7.43
N ARG A 54 -13.14 -4.77 6.29
CA ARG A 54 -12.55 -5.65 5.27
C ARG A 54 -11.52 -6.52 5.99
N ARG A 55 -11.83 -7.79 6.23
CA ARG A 55 -10.80 -8.75 6.66
C ARG A 55 -9.92 -8.93 5.43
N ILE A 56 -8.76 -8.30 5.45
CA ILE A 56 -7.70 -8.59 4.49
C ILE A 56 -7.45 -10.10 4.61
N PRO A 57 -7.52 -10.87 3.51
CA PRO A 57 -7.29 -12.29 3.59
C PRO A 57 -5.89 -12.52 4.14
N LYS A 58 -5.75 -13.46 5.08
CA LYS A 58 -4.45 -13.88 5.60
C LYS A 58 -3.78 -14.74 4.52
N VAL A 59 -3.22 -14.10 3.51
CA VAL A 59 -2.41 -14.74 2.47
C VAL A 59 -0.96 -14.50 2.84
N ASP A 60 -0.18 -15.57 2.83
CA ASP A 60 1.28 -15.51 2.99
C ASP A 60 1.93 -15.20 1.65
N LEU A 61 2.96 -14.34 1.64
CA LEU A 61 3.74 -14.02 0.44
C LEU A 61 4.33 -15.30 -0.17
N ARG A 62 4.71 -16.28 0.67
CA ARG A 62 5.21 -17.59 0.21
C ARG A 62 4.24 -18.29 -0.73
N ALA A 63 2.96 -18.30 -0.37
CA ALA A 63 1.94 -18.94 -1.20
C ALA A 63 1.79 -18.26 -2.57
N ILE A 64 2.03 -16.95 -2.64
CA ILE A 64 1.97 -16.18 -3.89
C ILE A 64 3.18 -16.51 -4.78
N VAL A 65 4.40 -16.46 -4.24
CA VAL A 65 5.62 -16.72 -5.00
C VAL A 65 5.74 -18.19 -5.44
N GLU A 66 5.18 -19.13 -4.67
CA GLU A 66 5.10 -20.55 -5.04
C GLU A 66 3.96 -20.85 -6.04
N GLY A 67 3.18 -19.85 -6.44
CA GLY A 67 2.06 -20.05 -7.38
C GLY A 67 0.89 -20.86 -6.80
N LYS A 68 0.79 -20.99 -5.48
CA LYS A 68 -0.29 -21.72 -4.79
C LYS A 68 -1.61 -20.94 -4.72
N THR A 69 -1.61 -19.68 -5.15
CA THR A 69 -2.77 -18.78 -5.11
C THR A 69 -3.46 -18.68 -6.48
N LYS A 70 -4.71 -18.21 -6.48
CA LYS A 70 -5.53 -18.04 -7.70
C LYS A 70 -5.88 -16.57 -7.91
N LYS A 71 -6.24 -16.21 -9.14
CA LYS A 71 -6.72 -14.86 -9.48
C LYS A 71 -7.80 -14.41 -8.47
N PRO A 72 -7.75 -13.17 -7.95
CA PRO A 72 -6.87 -12.06 -8.35
C PRO A 72 -5.50 -11.98 -7.65
N ILE A 73 -5.15 -12.98 -6.83
CA ILE A 73 -3.95 -12.96 -5.99
C ILE A 73 -2.97 -13.95 -6.63
N THR A 74 -2.15 -13.53 -7.59
CA THR A 74 -1.15 -14.39 -8.26
C THR A 74 0.20 -13.69 -8.31
N LEU A 75 1.29 -14.45 -8.51
CA LEU A 75 2.63 -13.87 -8.63
C LEU A 75 2.71 -12.78 -9.70
N ASP A 76 2.15 -13.05 -10.88
CA ASP A 76 2.10 -12.09 -12.00
C ASP A 76 1.40 -10.77 -11.63
N GLU A 77 0.33 -10.86 -10.84
CA GLU A 77 -0.44 -9.68 -10.38
C GLU A 77 0.31 -8.93 -9.29
N PHE A 78 1.00 -9.65 -8.41
CA PHE A 78 1.86 -9.05 -7.41
C PHE A 78 3.05 -8.34 -8.06
N ARG A 79 3.72 -8.96 -9.05
CA ARG A 79 4.80 -8.35 -9.83
C ARG A 79 4.33 -7.10 -10.56
N THR A 80 3.18 -7.19 -11.25
CA THR A 80 2.57 -6.03 -11.92
C THR A 80 2.26 -4.89 -10.94
N PHE A 81 1.76 -5.22 -9.74
CA PHE A 81 1.52 -4.24 -8.69
C PHE A 81 2.82 -3.57 -8.22
N MET A 82 3.86 -4.35 -7.94
CA MET A 82 5.17 -3.82 -7.53
C MET A 82 5.76 -2.91 -8.61
N GLN A 83 5.66 -3.29 -9.88
CA GLN A 83 6.21 -2.52 -11.00
C GLN A 83 5.45 -1.21 -11.26
N LYS A 84 4.10 -1.27 -11.30
CA LYS A 84 3.28 -0.14 -11.77
C LYS A 84 2.75 0.76 -10.66
N VAL A 85 2.72 0.27 -9.41
CA VAL A 85 2.11 1.00 -8.28
C VAL A 85 3.15 1.37 -7.23
N GLU A 86 4.05 0.45 -6.88
CA GLU A 86 5.06 0.71 -5.85
C GLU A 86 6.43 1.07 -6.39
N PHE A 87 6.67 0.88 -7.69
CA PHE A 87 7.97 1.08 -8.35
C PHE A 87 9.11 0.37 -7.62
N GLY A 88 8.87 -0.88 -7.20
CA GLY A 88 9.77 -1.66 -6.35
C GLY A 88 9.92 -3.13 -6.78
N SER A 89 9.67 -3.44 -8.05
CA SER A 89 9.68 -4.83 -8.56
C SER A 89 11.05 -5.50 -8.50
N GLU A 90 12.14 -4.73 -8.46
CA GLU A 90 13.51 -5.22 -8.36
C GLU A 90 13.73 -6.10 -7.11
N SER A 91 13.08 -5.78 -5.98
CA SER A 91 13.17 -6.59 -4.77
C SER A 91 12.54 -7.98 -4.93
N LEU A 92 11.46 -8.08 -5.72
CA LEU A 92 10.80 -9.36 -6.03
C LEU A 92 11.60 -10.16 -7.04
N ASP A 93 12.08 -9.50 -8.09
CA ASP A 93 12.83 -10.13 -9.18
C ASP A 93 14.18 -10.65 -8.66
N PHE A 94 14.90 -9.88 -7.84
CA PHE A 94 16.08 -10.33 -7.12
C PHE A 94 15.79 -11.57 -6.28
N TRP A 95 14.71 -11.56 -5.49
CA TRP A 95 14.35 -12.69 -4.64
C TRP A 95 14.13 -13.98 -5.45
N LEU A 96 13.43 -13.88 -6.59
CA LEU A 96 13.13 -15.00 -7.49
C LEU A 96 14.40 -15.53 -8.17
N GLU A 97 15.28 -14.65 -8.64
CA GLU A 97 16.54 -15.05 -9.27
C GLU A 97 17.49 -15.74 -8.29
N VAL A 98 17.61 -15.23 -7.05
CA VAL A 98 18.38 -15.91 -5.99
C VAL A 98 17.76 -17.27 -5.66
N GLN A 99 16.43 -17.37 -5.58
CA GLN A 99 15.75 -18.62 -5.30
C GLN A 99 16.01 -19.67 -6.41
N LYS A 100 16.02 -19.24 -7.67
CA LYS A 100 16.34 -20.09 -8.82
C LYS A 100 17.79 -20.54 -8.80
N LEU A 101 18.74 -19.62 -8.57
CA LEU A 101 20.16 -19.94 -8.45
C LEU A 101 20.42 -20.98 -7.35
N ARG A 102 19.78 -20.82 -6.19
CA ARG A 102 19.87 -21.77 -5.07
C ARG A 102 19.30 -23.15 -5.44
N GLY A 103 18.18 -23.19 -6.14
CA GLY A 103 17.57 -24.43 -6.63
C GLY A 103 18.52 -25.18 -7.56
N ASP A 104 19.04 -24.49 -8.57
CA ASP A 104 19.94 -25.08 -9.57
C ASP A 104 21.26 -25.55 -8.93
N TYR A 105 21.80 -24.78 -7.98
CA TYR A 105 23.00 -25.14 -7.23
C TYR A 105 22.77 -26.40 -6.37
N ALA A 106 21.63 -26.49 -5.68
CA ALA A 106 21.28 -27.65 -4.87
C ALA A 106 21.02 -28.90 -5.72
N GLU A 107 20.54 -28.75 -6.95
CA GLU A 107 20.38 -29.85 -7.90
C GLU A 107 21.74 -30.28 -8.47
N ALA A 108 22.61 -29.33 -8.84
CA ALA A 108 23.96 -29.61 -9.31
C ALA A 108 24.79 -30.38 -8.27
N LEU A 109 24.63 -30.07 -6.98
CA LEU A 109 25.28 -30.79 -5.88
C LEU A 109 24.86 -32.26 -5.75
N LYS A 110 23.65 -32.62 -6.21
CA LYS A 110 23.17 -34.01 -6.17
C LYS A 110 23.68 -34.84 -7.35
N SER A 111 24.09 -34.18 -8.43
CA SER A 111 24.59 -34.86 -9.63
C SER A 111 25.97 -35.46 -9.38
N PRO A 112 26.21 -36.75 -9.73
CA PRO A 112 27.53 -37.35 -9.62
C PRO A 112 28.52 -36.80 -10.67
N VAL A 113 28.01 -36.17 -11.73
CA VAL A 113 28.82 -35.59 -12.81
C VAL A 113 28.60 -34.08 -12.84
N LYS A 114 29.69 -33.31 -12.80
CA LYS A 114 29.65 -31.86 -12.96
C LYS A 114 29.32 -31.51 -14.40
N ASN A 115 28.13 -30.93 -14.61
CA ASN A 115 27.77 -30.34 -15.89
C ASN A 115 28.43 -28.96 -15.99
N GLU A 116 29.54 -28.88 -16.73
CA GLU A 116 30.31 -27.65 -16.89
C GLU A 116 29.50 -26.50 -17.52
N VAL A 117 28.54 -26.80 -18.40
CA VAL A 117 27.68 -25.75 -19.00
C VAL A 117 26.75 -25.14 -17.96
N ALA A 118 26.04 -25.99 -17.22
CA ALA A 118 25.15 -25.53 -16.15
C ALA A 118 25.91 -24.76 -15.05
N TRP A 119 27.15 -25.18 -14.75
CA TRP A 119 28.02 -24.51 -13.79
C TRP A 119 28.40 -23.10 -14.27
N ARG A 120 28.82 -22.96 -15.53
CA ARG A 120 29.11 -21.64 -16.14
C ARG A 120 27.88 -20.74 -16.17
N ASP A 121 26.70 -21.28 -16.47
CA ASP A 121 25.45 -20.51 -16.46
C ASP A 121 25.09 -20.01 -15.05
N MET A 122 25.38 -20.79 -14.01
CA MET A 122 25.19 -20.37 -12.62
C MET A 122 26.23 -19.31 -12.21
N GLU A 123 27.49 -19.45 -12.59
CA GLU A 123 28.53 -18.42 -12.38
C GLU A 123 28.14 -17.09 -13.04
N ALA A 124 27.70 -17.13 -14.29
CA ALA A 124 27.24 -15.96 -15.03
C ALA A 124 26.03 -15.30 -14.35
N ARG A 125 25.07 -16.10 -13.84
CA ARG A 125 23.92 -15.56 -13.10
C ARG A 125 24.30 -14.95 -11.76
N GLN A 126 25.24 -15.54 -11.02
CA GLN A 126 25.75 -14.95 -9.79
C GLN A 126 26.42 -13.59 -10.06
N ALA A 127 27.21 -13.49 -11.13
CA ALA A 127 27.82 -12.22 -11.54
C ALA A 127 26.76 -11.18 -11.96
N ALA A 128 25.73 -11.60 -12.72
CA ALA A 128 24.62 -10.74 -13.10
C ALA A 128 23.83 -10.23 -11.88
N LEU A 129 23.55 -11.09 -10.89
CA LEU A 129 22.90 -10.69 -9.63
C LEU A 129 23.69 -9.60 -8.91
N LEU A 130 25.02 -9.75 -8.85
CA LEU A 130 25.89 -8.77 -8.21
C LEU A 130 25.88 -7.43 -8.97
N HIS A 131 25.96 -7.48 -10.31
CA HIS A 131 26.00 -6.29 -11.15
C HIS A 131 24.64 -5.56 -11.22
N ASP A 132 23.55 -6.30 -11.42
CA ASP A 132 22.25 -5.72 -11.77
C ASP A 132 21.43 -5.27 -10.56
N TYR A 133 21.61 -5.92 -9.40
CA TYR A 133 20.83 -5.64 -8.19
C TYR A 133 21.68 -5.11 -7.03
N ILE A 134 22.95 -5.51 -6.92
CA ILE A 134 23.81 -5.18 -5.77
C ILE A 134 24.82 -4.07 -6.10
N ALA A 135 25.13 -3.76 -7.36
CA ALA A 135 26.02 -2.66 -7.68
C ALA A 135 25.33 -1.32 -7.44
N VAL A 136 26.08 -0.36 -6.89
CA VAL A 136 25.58 1.01 -6.68
C VAL A 136 25.38 1.68 -8.04
N GLY A 137 24.22 2.29 -8.26
CA GLY A 137 23.85 2.92 -9.53
C GLY A 137 23.36 1.95 -10.61
N SER A 138 23.13 0.68 -10.26
CA SER A 138 22.48 -0.27 -11.18
C SER A 138 21.01 0.09 -11.39
N SER A 139 20.48 -0.21 -12.58
CA SER A 139 19.09 0.11 -12.93
C SER A 139 18.06 -0.61 -12.07
N ASN A 140 18.41 -1.79 -11.55
CA ASN A 140 17.58 -2.60 -10.68
C ASN A 140 18.17 -2.67 -9.25
N GLU A 141 18.89 -1.64 -8.81
CA GLU A 141 19.52 -1.61 -7.49
C GLU A 141 18.49 -1.84 -6.37
N ILE A 142 18.66 -2.90 -5.58
CA ILE A 142 17.79 -3.16 -4.43
C ILE A 142 18.14 -2.26 -3.24
N ASN A 143 17.12 -1.85 -2.49
CA ASN A 143 17.27 -1.00 -1.32
C ASN A 143 17.78 -1.79 -0.10
N ILE A 144 19.10 -1.93 0.01
CA ILE A 144 19.78 -2.65 1.10
C ILE A 144 20.83 -1.77 1.79
N SER A 145 21.15 -2.08 3.05
CA SER A 145 22.18 -1.34 3.79
C SER A 145 23.57 -1.51 3.18
N SER A 146 24.42 -0.48 3.29
CA SER A 146 25.82 -0.52 2.80
C SER A 146 26.60 -1.68 3.40
N LYS A 147 26.36 -2.00 4.68
CA LYS A 147 26.99 -3.16 5.35
C LYS A 147 26.65 -4.46 4.62
N MET A 148 25.38 -4.71 4.32
CA MET A 148 24.95 -5.92 3.62
C MET A 148 25.47 -5.98 2.19
N ARG A 149 25.55 -4.84 1.51
CA ARG A 149 26.16 -4.72 0.18
C ARG A 149 27.63 -5.14 0.22
N THR A 150 28.39 -4.57 1.16
CA THR A 150 29.80 -4.90 1.38
C THR A 150 30.00 -6.38 1.73
N GLU A 151 29.17 -6.95 2.62
CA GLU A 151 29.19 -8.38 2.95
C GLU A 151 28.98 -9.27 1.72
N ILE A 152 28.03 -8.93 0.83
CA ILE A 152 27.79 -9.67 -0.41
C ILE A 152 28.98 -9.52 -1.36
N SER A 153 29.47 -8.30 -1.57
CA SER A 153 30.62 -8.04 -2.45
C SER A 153 31.89 -8.74 -1.98
N HIS A 154 32.14 -8.83 -0.67
CA HIS A 154 33.26 -9.59 -0.12
C HIS A 154 33.00 -11.10 -0.04
N GLY A 155 31.74 -11.53 0.02
CA GLY A 155 31.39 -12.95 -0.01
C GLY A 155 31.54 -13.57 -1.40
N VAL A 156 31.35 -12.76 -2.45
CA VAL A 156 31.61 -13.14 -3.84
C VAL A 156 33.08 -12.89 -4.17
N VAL A 157 33.95 -13.79 -3.69
CA VAL A 157 35.39 -13.79 -4.03
C VAL A 157 35.68 -14.99 -4.93
N ASP A 158 36.43 -14.75 -6.01
CA ASP A 158 37.06 -15.73 -6.89
C ASP A 158 36.16 -16.82 -7.46
N THR A 159 35.37 -16.50 -8.51
CA THR A 159 34.66 -17.44 -9.43
C THR A 159 33.86 -18.59 -8.80
N THR A 160 33.74 -18.63 -7.49
CA THR A 160 33.17 -19.75 -6.75
C THR A 160 31.70 -19.45 -6.56
N ILE A 161 30.86 -20.36 -7.04
CA ILE A 161 29.42 -20.26 -6.88
C ILE A 161 29.09 -20.48 -5.41
N ASN A 162 28.56 -19.45 -4.77
CA ASN A 162 28.07 -19.51 -3.42
C ASN A 162 26.77 -18.70 -3.32
N PRO A 163 25.61 -19.34 -3.56
CA PRO A 163 24.33 -18.65 -3.54
C PRO A 163 23.93 -18.13 -2.15
N ASP A 164 24.51 -18.68 -1.08
CA ASP A 164 24.15 -18.33 0.30
C ASP A 164 24.68 -16.95 0.72
N VAL A 165 25.62 -16.37 -0.02
CA VAL A 165 26.06 -14.98 0.18
C VAL A 165 24.89 -13.99 0.06
N PHE A 166 23.88 -14.32 -0.76
CA PHE A 166 22.70 -13.47 -0.95
C PHE A 166 21.60 -13.72 0.08
N LEU A 167 21.73 -14.71 0.97
CA LEU A 167 20.63 -15.16 1.83
C LEU A 167 20.09 -14.06 2.75
N ASN A 168 20.98 -13.23 3.30
CA ASN A 168 20.60 -12.12 4.16
C ASN A 168 19.80 -11.06 3.40
N ALA A 169 20.26 -10.68 2.19
CA ALA A 169 19.54 -9.73 1.34
C ALA A 169 18.23 -10.32 0.82
N GLN A 170 18.23 -11.58 0.42
CA GLN A 170 17.02 -12.28 -0.03
C GLN A 170 15.97 -12.28 1.08
N LYS A 171 16.35 -12.62 2.31
CA LYS A 171 15.45 -12.58 3.47
C LYS A 171 14.95 -11.16 3.73
N TYR A 172 15.84 -10.17 3.71
CA TYR A 172 15.46 -8.78 3.90
C TYR A 172 14.43 -8.30 2.87
N CYS A 173 14.64 -8.58 1.57
CA CYS A 173 13.68 -8.25 0.52
C CYS A 173 12.34 -8.96 0.76
N PHE A 174 12.35 -10.23 1.16
CA PHE A 174 11.14 -10.99 1.47
C PHE A 174 10.36 -10.37 2.63
N ASP A 175 11.04 -10.07 3.73
CA ASP A 175 10.44 -9.48 4.93
C ASP A 175 9.90 -8.08 4.62
N MET A 176 10.67 -7.25 3.91
CA MET A 176 10.25 -5.91 3.48
C MET A 176 8.98 -5.98 2.61
N MET A 177 8.94 -6.87 1.62
CA MET A 177 7.76 -7.07 0.77
C MET A 177 6.56 -7.59 1.58
N THR A 178 6.79 -8.49 2.53
CA THR A 178 5.75 -9.08 3.38
C THR A 178 5.11 -8.05 4.30
N ASP A 179 5.92 -7.19 4.92
CA ASP A 179 5.43 -6.21 5.90
C ASP A 179 4.82 -4.98 5.22
N ASN A 180 5.37 -4.57 4.08
CA ASN A 180 5.02 -3.28 3.47
C ASN A 180 4.15 -3.46 2.22
N SER A 181 4.59 -4.26 1.26
CA SER A 181 3.99 -4.33 -0.08
C SER A 181 2.78 -5.26 -0.14
N LEU A 182 2.86 -6.42 0.52
CA LEU A 182 1.82 -7.44 0.52
C LEU A 182 0.48 -6.93 1.07
N PRO A 183 0.40 -6.22 2.22
CA PRO A 183 -0.88 -5.73 2.73
C PRO A 183 -1.54 -4.72 1.78
N ARG A 184 -0.72 -3.89 1.12
CA ARG A 184 -1.18 -2.91 0.12
C ARG A 184 -1.68 -3.60 -1.14
N PHE A 185 -0.94 -4.59 -1.63
CA PHE A 185 -1.36 -5.45 -2.73
C PHE A 185 -2.70 -6.13 -2.42
N LEU A 186 -2.84 -6.80 -1.27
CA LEU A 186 -4.07 -7.49 -0.90
C LEU A 186 -5.25 -6.52 -0.79
N LYS A 187 -5.03 -5.32 -0.24
CA LYS A 187 -6.06 -4.27 -0.21
C LYS A 187 -6.50 -3.86 -1.61
N GLN A 188 -5.58 -3.79 -2.57
CA GLN A 188 -5.87 -3.46 -3.97
C GLN A 188 -6.49 -4.64 -4.73
N ALA A 189 -6.04 -5.87 -4.52
CA ALA A 189 -6.56 -7.06 -5.17
C ALA A 189 -8.03 -7.35 -4.78
N MET A 190 -8.45 -6.89 -3.60
CA MET A 190 -9.84 -6.97 -3.14
C MET A 190 -10.77 -5.91 -3.73
N THR A 191 -10.25 -4.87 -4.39
CA THR A 191 -11.07 -3.84 -5.03
C THR A 191 -11.13 -4.07 -6.53
N ASN A 192 -12.32 -3.92 -7.12
CA ASN A 192 -12.52 -4.06 -8.57
C ASN A 192 -12.83 -2.71 -9.24
N ILE A 193 -12.78 -1.61 -8.50
CA ILE A 193 -13.02 -0.24 -8.95
C ILE A 193 -11.76 0.61 -8.70
N GLY A 194 -11.35 1.40 -9.69
CA GLY A 194 -10.24 2.37 -9.55
C GLY A 194 -10.63 3.61 -8.74
N LYS A 195 -9.64 4.34 -8.19
CA LYS A 195 -9.87 5.55 -7.37
C LYS A 195 -10.70 6.63 -8.09
N GLN A 196 -10.41 6.87 -9.38
CA GLN A 196 -11.14 7.83 -10.21
C GLN A 196 -12.61 7.43 -10.41
N GLU A 197 -12.85 6.14 -10.65
CA GLU A 197 -14.21 5.61 -10.82
C GLU A 197 -14.99 5.63 -9.50
N VAL A 198 -14.34 5.36 -8.36
CA VAL A 198 -14.94 5.56 -7.03
C VAL A 198 -15.35 7.02 -6.84
N ALA A 199 -14.50 7.98 -7.21
CA ALA A 199 -14.84 9.40 -7.12
C ALA A 199 -16.03 9.78 -8.03
N ALA A 200 -16.07 9.27 -9.26
CA ALA A 200 -17.20 9.48 -10.16
C ALA A 200 -18.50 8.88 -9.60
N ARG A 201 -18.44 7.65 -9.07
CA ARG A 201 -19.59 7.00 -8.41
C ARG A 201 -20.05 7.75 -7.16
N ARG A 202 -19.15 8.32 -6.38
CA ARG A 202 -19.49 9.19 -5.24
C ARG A 202 -20.26 10.44 -5.70
N ARG A 203 -19.85 11.07 -6.82
CA ARG A 203 -20.59 12.19 -7.40
C ARG A 203 -21.98 11.77 -7.87
N GLN A 204 -22.08 10.65 -8.60
CA GLN A 204 -23.36 10.10 -9.03
C GLN A 204 -24.27 9.76 -7.84
N LEU A 205 -23.71 9.19 -6.77
CA LEU A 205 -24.42 8.90 -5.54
C LEU A 205 -24.97 10.17 -4.90
N ALA A 206 -24.18 11.24 -4.82
CA ALA A 206 -24.62 12.52 -4.27
C ALA A 206 -25.78 13.11 -5.09
N VAL A 207 -25.62 13.22 -6.42
CA VAL A 207 -26.64 13.77 -7.32
C VAL A 207 -27.92 12.92 -7.29
N GLY A 208 -27.79 11.60 -7.38
CA GLY A 208 -28.94 10.68 -7.36
C GLY A 208 -29.67 10.68 -6.02
N THR A 209 -28.96 10.84 -4.91
CA THR A 209 -29.59 10.95 -3.58
C THR A 209 -30.40 12.24 -3.46
N ILE A 210 -29.85 13.37 -3.92
CA ILE A 210 -30.57 14.65 -3.95
C ILE A 210 -31.83 14.55 -4.83
N GLY A 211 -31.69 13.98 -6.03
CA GLY A 211 -32.82 13.76 -6.93
C GLY A 211 -33.90 12.85 -6.34
N SER A 212 -33.50 11.75 -5.70
CA SER A 212 -34.43 10.83 -5.03
C SER A 212 -35.18 11.51 -3.88
N LEU A 213 -34.51 12.35 -3.09
CA LEU A 213 -35.14 13.12 -2.01
C LEU A 213 -36.12 14.15 -2.58
N ALA A 214 -35.75 14.86 -3.65
CA ALA A 214 -36.62 15.83 -4.32
C ALA A 214 -37.88 15.17 -4.88
N ILE A 215 -37.75 14.02 -5.57
CA ILE A 215 -38.92 13.27 -6.09
C ILE A 215 -39.81 12.79 -4.94
N THR A 216 -39.22 12.32 -3.84
CA THR A 216 -39.96 11.92 -2.64
C THR A 216 -40.73 13.10 -2.07
N LEU A 217 -40.08 14.25 -1.90
CA LEU A 217 -40.70 15.46 -1.37
C LEU A 217 -41.86 15.93 -2.26
N VAL A 218 -41.64 16.05 -3.58
CA VAL A 218 -42.68 16.49 -4.53
C VAL A 218 -43.86 15.52 -4.55
N SER A 219 -43.61 14.20 -4.53
CA SER A 219 -44.68 13.19 -4.54
C SER A 219 -45.53 13.20 -3.27
N TRP A 220 -44.98 13.68 -2.15
CA TRP A 220 -45.68 13.82 -0.88
C TRP A 220 -46.40 15.16 -0.74
N LEU A 221 -45.84 16.25 -1.27
CA LEU A 221 -46.42 17.59 -1.21
C LEU A 221 -47.49 17.83 -2.29
N TYR A 222 -47.41 17.16 -3.45
CA TYR A 222 -48.36 17.37 -4.54
C TYR A 222 -49.73 16.71 -4.26
N PRO A 223 -50.82 17.49 -4.12
CA PRO A 223 -52.14 16.95 -3.75
C PRO A 223 -52.74 16.00 -4.79
N GLY A 224 -52.41 16.20 -6.07
CA GLY A 224 -52.91 15.39 -7.18
C GLY A 224 -52.21 14.03 -7.35
N PHE A 225 -51.16 13.74 -6.56
CA PHE A 225 -50.42 12.49 -6.71
C PHE A 225 -51.17 11.31 -6.07
N LYS A 226 -51.68 10.39 -6.89
CA LYS A 226 -52.46 9.23 -6.42
C LYS A 226 -51.64 8.38 -5.43
N ARG A 227 -52.20 8.13 -4.24
CA ARG A 227 -51.54 7.42 -3.13
C ARG A 227 -50.94 6.06 -3.52
N LYS A 228 -51.61 5.32 -4.41
CA LYS A 228 -51.18 3.99 -4.85
C LYS A 228 -49.85 3.93 -5.60
N TYR A 229 -49.32 5.06 -6.10
CA TYR A 229 -48.02 5.10 -6.80
C TYR A 229 -46.87 5.60 -5.92
N ARG A 230 -47.14 6.02 -4.67
CA ARG A 230 -46.10 6.56 -3.77
C ARG A 230 -45.01 5.54 -3.43
N TRP A 231 -45.32 4.24 -3.41
CA TRP A 231 -44.32 3.19 -3.18
C TRP A 231 -43.29 3.12 -4.31
N MET A 232 -43.62 3.50 -5.55
CA MET A 232 -42.68 3.49 -6.67
C MET A 232 -41.54 4.49 -6.44
N VAL A 233 -41.75 5.50 -5.61
CA VAL A 233 -40.73 6.49 -5.24
C VAL A 233 -39.68 5.90 -4.27
N MET A 234 -40.00 4.80 -3.59
CA MET A 234 -39.03 4.06 -2.78
C MET A 234 -38.01 3.28 -3.62
N LEU A 235 -38.35 2.95 -4.87
CA LEU A 235 -37.47 2.20 -5.76
C LEU A 235 -36.17 2.98 -6.09
N PRO A 236 -36.22 4.26 -6.52
CA PRO A 236 -35.02 5.09 -6.64
C PRO A 236 -34.20 5.16 -5.35
N ALA A 237 -34.84 5.36 -4.20
CA ALA A 237 -34.16 5.43 -2.91
C ALA A 237 -33.42 4.12 -2.58
N PHE A 238 -34.07 2.97 -2.83
CA PHE A 238 -33.47 1.65 -2.68
C PHE A 238 -32.27 1.44 -3.63
N LEU A 239 -32.38 1.87 -4.89
CA LEU A 239 -31.26 1.80 -5.83
C LEU A 239 -30.09 2.68 -5.38
N MET A 240 -30.34 3.88 -4.86
CA MET A 240 -29.29 4.75 -4.30
C MET A 240 -28.63 4.12 -3.08
N PHE A 241 -29.40 3.43 -2.23
CA PHE A 241 -28.86 2.65 -1.12
C PHE A 241 -27.93 1.54 -1.62
N LEU A 242 -28.31 0.77 -2.64
CA LEU A 242 -27.41 -0.23 -3.24
C LEU A 242 -26.13 0.41 -3.82
N CYS A 243 -26.26 1.54 -4.52
CA CYS A 243 -25.12 2.31 -5.04
C CYS A 243 -24.20 2.81 -3.92
N PHE A 244 -24.77 3.21 -2.77
CA PHE A 244 -24.01 3.58 -1.58
C PHE A 244 -23.17 2.40 -1.08
N PHE A 245 -23.76 1.21 -0.94
CA PHE A 245 -23.02 0.00 -0.53
C PHE A 245 -21.91 -0.35 -1.51
N GLN A 246 -22.19 -0.36 -2.82
CA GLN A 246 -21.17 -0.63 -3.84
C GLN A 246 -20.00 0.37 -3.79
N THR A 247 -20.30 1.64 -3.56
CA THR A 247 -19.29 2.70 -3.46
C THR A 247 -18.48 2.60 -2.17
N HIS A 248 -19.12 2.25 -1.05
CA HIS A 248 -18.45 2.06 0.23
C HIS A 248 -17.54 0.83 0.26
N LEU A 249 -17.98 -0.26 -0.40
CA LEU A 249 -17.19 -1.46 -0.53
C LEU A 249 -16.07 -1.34 -1.57
N GLU A 250 -16.06 -0.26 -2.37
CA GLU A 250 -15.18 -0.11 -3.54
C GLU A 250 -15.23 -1.35 -4.45
N PHE A 251 -16.41 -1.98 -4.48
CA PHE A 251 -16.66 -3.24 -5.16
C PHE A 251 -17.97 -3.16 -5.94
N CYS A 252 -17.85 -3.30 -7.25
CA CYS A 252 -18.95 -3.33 -8.20
C CYS A 252 -19.40 -4.77 -8.42
N VAL A 253 -20.60 -5.12 -7.98
CA VAL A 253 -21.19 -6.46 -8.16
C VAL A 253 -21.31 -6.83 -9.64
N PHE A 254 -21.63 -5.87 -10.50
CA PHE A 254 -21.70 -6.10 -11.95
C PHE A 254 -20.34 -6.50 -12.54
N TYR A 255 -19.24 -5.86 -12.11
CA TYR A 255 -17.90 -6.23 -12.58
C TYR A 255 -17.48 -7.62 -12.12
N ALA A 256 -17.91 -8.00 -10.92
CA ALA A 256 -17.71 -9.36 -10.44
C ALA A 256 -18.53 -10.38 -11.26
N LEU A 257 -19.82 -10.12 -11.49
CA LEU A 257 -20.73 -10.99 -12.24
C LEU A 257 -20.31 -11.19 -13.70
N PHE A 258 -19.90 -10.13 -14.38
CA PHE A 258 -19.48 -10.21 -15.78
C PHE A 258 -18.01 -10.65 -15.94
N GLY A 259 -17.33 -11.06 -14.87
CA GLY A 259 -15.92 -11.45 -14.91
C GLY A 259 -14.96 -10.34 -15.31
N LYS A 260 -15.45 -9.10 -15.45
CA LYS A 260 -14.67 -7.92 -15.84
C LYS A 260 -14.09 -7.28 -14.61
N ILE A 261 -13.01 -7.85 -14.07
CA ILE A 261 -12.22 -7.14 -13.06
C ILE A 261 -11.47 -6.03 -13.80
N ARG A 262 -11.89 -4.77 -13.61
CA ARG A 262 -11.24 -3.62 -14.25
C ARG A 262 -9.91 -3.33 -13.55
N ARG A 263 -8.86 -4.05 -13.98
CA ARG A 263 -7.51 -3.88 -13.41
C ARG A 263 -6.78 -2.69 -14.04
N VAL A 264 -7.07 -2.36 -15.30
CA VAL A 264 -6.49 -1.25 -16.10
C VAL A 264 -7.51 -0.78 -17.17
N GLY A 265 -7.40 0.46 -17.69
CA GLY A 265 -8.17 0.95 -18.86
C GLY A 265 -9.34 1.93 -18.59
N ARG A 266 -9.96 2.44 -19.68
CA ARG A 266 -11.04 3.46 -19.64
C ARG A 266 -12.34 2.93 -19.05
N GLY A 267 -12.88 3.73 -18.13
CA GLY A 267 -14.14 3.69 -17.38
C GLY A 267 -15.41 3.60 -18.22
N PHE A 268 -16.51 3.11 -17.64
CA PHE A 268 -17.83 3.59 -18.06
C PHE A 268 -17.85 5.07 -17.66
N TRP A 269 -18.17 5.98 -18.59
CA TRP A 269 -17.95 7.45 -18.50
C TRP A 269 -16.52 7.96 -18.72
N GLY A 270 -15.61 7.16 -19.32
CA GLY A 270 -14.28 7.65 -19.69
C GLY A 270 -13.30 7.83 -18.52
N ALA A 271 -13.67 7.46 -17.29
CA ALA A 271 -12.79 7.50 -16.13
C ALA A 271 -11.61 6.53 -16.31
N THR A 272 -10.41 7.02 -16.56
CA THR A 272 -9.22 6.16 -16.66
C THR A 272 -8.82 5.68 -15.27
N LYS A 273 -8.65 4.37 -15.10
CA LYS A 273 -7.77 3.89 -14.03
C LYS A 273 -6.37 4.12 -14.57
N ALA A 274 -5.61 5.01 -13.94
CA ALA A 274 -4.25 5.33 -14.37
C ALA A 274 -3.50 4.02 -14.66
N GLU A 275 -3.14 3.84 -15.92
CA GLU A 275 -1.94 3.08 -16.24
C GLU A 275 -0.83 3.81 -15.46
N GLY A 276 -0.05 3.09 -14.66
CA GLY A 276 1.18 3.67 -14.12
C GLY A 276 1.89 4.33 -15.31
N GLY A 277 2.16 5.63 -15.19
CA GLY A 277 2.28 6.54 -16.34
C GLY A 277 3.09 5.96 -17.49
N GLU A 278 2.47 5.91 -18.67
CA GLU A 278 3.23 6.00 -19.90
C GLU A 278 3.90 7.38 -19.88
N VAL A 279 5.19 7.39 -19.57
CA VAL A 279 6.08 8.47 -19.97
C VAL A 279 6.17 8.33 -21.48
N GLU A 280 5.46 9.21 -22.19
CA GLU A 280 5.79 9.55 -23.58
C GLU A 280 7.26 10.00 -23.56
N ILE A 281 8.17 9.12 -24.01
CA ILE A 281 9.52 9.53 -24.36
C ILE A 281 9.34 10.37 -25.63
N VAL A 282 9.29 11.68 -25.44
CA VAL A 282 9.51 12.63 -26.51
C VAL A 282 10.99 12.49 -26.87
N GLU A 283 11.26 11.79 -27.97
CA GLU A 283 12.55 11.86 -28.64
C GLU A 283 12.64 13.26 -29.27
N ASP A 284 13.50 14.11 -28.70
CA ASP A 284 14.08 15.28 -29.38
C ASP A 284 15.39 14.88 -30.05
#